data_AF-A0A8H6R4Z4-F1
#
_entry.id   AF-A0A8H6R4Z4-F1
#
_cell.length_a   1.000
_cell.length_b   1.000
_cell.length_c   1.000
_cell.angle_alpha   90.00
_cell.angle_beta   90.00
_cell.angle_gamma   90.00
#
_symmetry.space_group_name_H-M   'P 1'
#
loop_
_entity.id
_entity.type
_entity.pdbx_description
1 polymer ?
#
loop_
_entity_poly.entity_id
_entity_poly.type
_entity_poly.pdbx_seq_one_letter_code
_entity_poly.pdbx_strand_id
1 'polypeptide(L)'
;MDKLSSFIRYSGPDVPLGTPRLTLSLKAKEYLFLDLATSYPIIFTITRDAYDPQTQPCIIHWDPIEDGFGQLGIMLVHSNYDFTEDLEPVQVNSNQLRAKSLHPREVSTSDPCFKQLNPGSSVSWEVALPSVYFDSFLPGQFYKILWVGGQISLWDWGTLAEHSGRTLRPNSSAVVLPGGPRHLLSIPPEESDIDDVGPLPPSPRPILAPARMSGAPVFSLSIAGPATLSMRDRNPAGILRYPVTMTLSYDAAPDGLDGKPVTFHTFIFKDIDRRQEGFRLYFKQKDDWSPHEIAGSFTYHEYRFSERVPVNVGRDNQSKFGALVPGESWSFTREVTDFPKNAAPGDKFRYGFKGAQLDWWDWGHFRDHENTVVWINGKVRDPKDNGGRPGLVVPASNWVEFTVVE
;
A
#
# COMPACT_ATOMS: atom_id res chain seq x y z
N MET A 1 -11.18 6.09 -36.15
CA MET A 1 -11.05 4.70 -35.63
C MET A 1 -10.21 4.78 -34.37
N ASP A 2 -10.64 4.13 -33.28
CA ASP A 2 -9.86 4.07 -32.04
C ASP A 2 -8.57 3.27 -32.30
N LYS A 3 -7.40 3.90 -32.33
CA LYS A 3 -6.13 3.22 -32.68
C LYS A 3 -5.81 2.05 -31.73
N LEU A 4 -6.37 2.05 -30.52
CA LEU A 4 -6.24 0.94 -29.57
C LEU A 4 -6.93 -0.35 -30.05
N SER A 5 -7.88 -0.26 -30.98
CA SER A 5 -8.52 -1.45 -31.55
C SER A 5 -7.55 -2.31 -32.35
N SER A 6 -6.43 -1.76 -32.81
CA SER A 6 -5.40 -2.51 -33.52
C SER A 6 -4.67 -3.53 -32.63
N PHE A 7 -4.73 -3.36 -31.31
CA PHE A 7 -4.14 -4.27 -30.32
C PHE A 7 -5.11 -5.35 -29.84
N ILE A 8 -6.39 -5.30 -30.22
CA ILE A 8 -7.39 -6.30 -29.83
C ILE A 8 -7.15 -7.58 -30.65
N ARG A 9 -6.91 -8.70 -29.94
CA ARG A 9 -6.73 -10.03 -30.53
C ARG A 9 -8.04 -10.78 -30.72
N TYR A 10 -8.95 -10.65 -29.75
CA TYR A 10 -10.26 -11.27 -29.80
C TYR A 10 -11.34 -10.24 -29.49
N SER A 11 -12.41 -10.24 -30.25
CA SER A 11 -13.51 -9.28 -30.22
C SER A 11 -14.86 -10.01 -30.08
N GLY A 12 -15.94 -9.24 -29.91
CA GLY A 12 -17.30 -9.81 -29.78
C GLY A 12 -17.70 -10.76 -30.92
N PRO A 13 -17.40 -10.45 -32.20
CA PRO A 13 -17.62 -11.35 -33.33
C PRO A 13 -16.87 -12.69 -33.26
N ASP A 14 -15.80 -12.80 -32.48
CA ASP A 14 -15.00 -14.02 -32.38
C ASP A 14 -15.58 -15.05 -31.40
N VAL A 15 -16.66 -14.71 -30.69
CA VAL A 15 -17.31 -15.58 -29.70
C VAL A 15 -17.92 -16.82 -30.39
N PRO A 16 -17.42 -18.04 -30.12
CA PRO A 16 -17.92 -19.24 -30.79
C PRO A 16 -19.36 -19.56 -30.37
N LEU A 17 -20.14 -20.06 -31.33
CA LEU A 17 -21.49 -20.56 -31.05
C LEU A 17 -21.45 -21.71 -30.05
N GLY A 18 -22.39 -21.72 -29.09
CA GLY A 18 -22.50 -22.77 -28.08
C GLY A 18 -21.54 -22.63 -26.90
N THR A 19 -20.74 -21.55 -26.84
CA THR A 19 -19.94 -21.18 -25.66
C THR A 19 -20.66 -20.11 -24.84
N PRO A 20 -20.41 -20.01 -23.52
CA PRO A 20 -20.99 -18.95 -22.69
C PRO A 20 -20.55 -17.57 -23.17
N ARG A 21 -21.48 -16.61 -23.16
CA ARG A 21 -21.21 -15.23 -23.54
C ARG A 21 -20.62 -14.48 -22.36
N LEU A 22 -19.30 -14.32 -22.35
CA LEU A 22 -18.57 -13.67 -21.28
C LEU A 22 -18.02 -12.30 -21.69
N THR A 23 -17.96 -11.39 -20.73
CA THR A 23 -17.32 -10.07 -20.86
C THR A 23 -16.36 -9.86 -19.69
N LEU A 24 -15.32 -9.06 -19.90
CA LEU A 24 -14.37 -8.69 -18.85
C LEU A 24 -14.46 -7.19 -18.57
N SER A 25 -14.24 -6.80 -17.32
CA SER A 25 -13.99 -5.41 -16.93
C SER A 25 -12.78 -5.33 -16.00
N LEU A 26 -12.12 -4.18 -16.05
CA LEU A 26 -10.94 -3.84 -15.25
C LEU A 26 -11.28 -2.68 -14.34
N LYS A 27 -10.85 -2.75 -13.08
CA LYS A 27 -10.85 -1.61 -12.16
C LYS A 27 -9.51 -1.53 -11.43
N ALA A 28 -8.94 -0.35 -11.39
CA ALA A 28 -7.77 -0.03 -10.58
C ALA A 28 -7.84 1.45 -10.14
N LYS A 29 -6.87 1.90 -9.34
CA LYS A 29 -6.72 3.34 -9.04
C LYS A 29 -6.34 4.10 -10.31
N GLU A 30 -6.60 5.39 -10.42
CA GLU A 30 -6.19 6.13 -11.63
C GLU A 30 -4.73 6.60 -11.58
N TYR A 31 -4.10 6.51 -10.42
CA TYR A 31 -2.76 7.01 -10.16
C TYR A 31 -1.90 5.99 -9.41
N LEU A 32 -0.60 5.99 -9.72
CA LEU A 32 0.43 5.18 -9.05
C LEU A 32 1.63 6.06 -8.70
N PHE A 33 1.93 6.15 -7.41
CA PHE A 33 3.09 6.86 -6.87
C PHE A 33 4.27 5.89 -6.73
N LEU A 34 5.29 6.02 -7.59
CA LEU A 34 6.39 5.05 -7.68
C LEU A 34 7.28 5.03 -6.43
N ASP A 35 7.32 6.13 -5.68
CA ASP A 35 8.06 6.31 -4.43
C ASP A 35 7.41 5.64 -3.22
N LEU A 36 6.10 5.40 -3.26
CA LEU A 36 5.31 4.89 -2.13
C LEU A 36 4.71 3.49 -2.39
N ALA A 37 4.43 3.16 -3.64
CA ALA A 37 3.65 1.97 -3.97
C ALA A 37 4.55 0.74 -4.23
N THR A 38 4.48 -0.24 -3.34
CA THR A 38 5.11 -1.57 -3.54
C THR A 38 4.23 -2.54 -4.33
N SER A 39 2.99 -2.15 -4.64
CA SER A 39 2.04 -2.97 -5.40
C SER A 39 0.95 -2.08 -6.01
N TYR A 40 0.33 -2.56 -7.09
CA TYR A 40 -0.78 -1.87 -7.74
C TYR A 40 -1.91 -2.88 -8.02
N PRO A 41 -2.94 -2.96 -7.15
CA PRO A 41 -4.00 -3.93 -7.29
C PRO A 41 -4.92 -3.61 -8.47
N ILE A 42 -5.24 -4.64 -9.26
CA ILE A 42 -6.17 -4.62 -10.37
C ILE A 42 -7.26 -5.65 -10.10
N ILE A 43 -8.50 -5.22 -10.24
CA ILE A 43 -9.68 -6.08 -10.11
C ILE A 43 -10.13 -6.46 -11.51
N PHE A 44 -10.01 -7.75 -11.82
CA PHE A 44 -10.63 -8.35 -12.99
C PHE A 44 -12.02 -8.82 -12.62
N THR A 45 -13.03 -8.50 -13.43
CA THR A 45 -14.39 -9.01 -13.25
C THR A 45 -14.87 -9.61 -14.55
N ILE A 46 -15.22 -10.90 -14.52
CA ILE A 46 -15.84 -11.61 -15.64
C ILE A 46 -17.34 -11.70 -15.38
N THR A 47 -18.12 -11.25 -16.35
CA THR A 47 -19.59 -11.23 -16.28
C THR A 47 -20.15 -12.09 -17.39
N ARG A 48 -21.11 -12.96 -17.04
CA ARG A 48 -21.90 -13.71 -18.02
C ARG A 48 -23.13 -12.93 -18.42
N ASP A 49 -23.41 -12.88 -19.72
CA ASP A 49 -24.60 -12.23 -20.27
C ASP A 49 -25.88 -12.78 -19.61
N ALA A 50 -26.80 -11.87 -19.25
CA ALA A 50 -28.11 -12.23 -18.71
C ALA A 50 -29.02 -12.88 -19.77
N TYR A 51 -28.77 -12.57 -21.05
CA TYR A 51 -29.51 -13.09 -22.21
C TYR A 51 -28.72 -14.15 -22.99
N ASP A 52 -27.78 -14.83 -22.31
CA ASP A 52 -27.09 -15.97 -22.88
C ASP A 52 -28.14 -17.03 -23.34
N PRO A 53 -28.10 -17.50 -24.61
CA PRO A 53 -29.05 -18.49 -25.10
C PRO A 53 -29.06 -19.78 -24.28
N GLN A 54 -27.94 -20.10 -23.64
CA GLN A 54 -27.85 -21.23 -22.72
C GLN A 54 -28.18 -20.75 -21.30
N THR A 55 -29.19 -21.34 -20.68
CA THR A 55 -29.66 -20.96 -19.34
C THR A 55 -28.96 -21.71 -18.21
N GLN A 56 -28.35 -22.85 -18.51
CA GLN A 56 -27.62 -23.65 -17.53
C GLN A 56 -26.37 -22.89 -17.02
N PRO A 57 -25.96 -23.06 -15.75
CA PRO A 57 -24.70 -22.51 -15.23
C PRO A 57 -23.50 -22.99 -16.06
N CYS A 58 -22.39 -22.28 -15.99
CA CYS A 58 -21.12 -22.76 -16.53
C CYS A 58 -20.03 -22.62 -15.48
N ILE A 59 -19.00 -23.45 -15.59
CA ILE A 59 -17.77 -23.33 -14.83
C ILE A 59 -16.64 -22.92 -15.75
N ILE A 60 -15.75 -22.07 -15.24
CA ILE A 60 -14.52 -21.65 -15.91
C ILE A 60 -13.34 -21.81 -14.96
N HIS A 61 -12.18 -22.14 -15.50
CA HIS A 61 -10.90 -21.92 -14.82
C HIS A 61 -10.20 -20.75 -15.49
N TRP A 62 -10.03 -19.66 -14.75
CA TRP A 62 -9.33 -18.48 -15.21
C TRP A 62 -8.36 -18.01 -14.12
N ASP A 63 -7.07 -18.01 -14.45
CA ASP A 63 -6.02 -17.59 -13.53
C ASP A 63 -5.62 -16.14 -13.83
N PRO A 64 -5.84 -15.18 -12.92
CA PRO A 64 -5.47 -13.79 -13.16
C PRO A 64 -3.96 -13.59 -13.42
N ILE A 65 -3.10 -14.46 -12.91
CA ILE A 65 -1.65 -14.39 -13.12
C ILE A 65 -1.27 -14.96 -14.49
N GLU A 66 -1.82 -16.11 -14.88
CA GLU A 66 -1.47 -16.75 -16.17
C GLU A 66 -2.29 -16.19 -17.34
N ASP A 67 -3.62 -16.06 -17.19
CA ASP A 67 -4.53 -15.62 -18.23
C ASP A 67 -4.67 -14.09 -18.27
N GLY A 68 -4.65 -13.43 -17.11
CA GLY A 68 -4.78 -11.98 -16.99
C GLY A 68 -3.48 -11.22 -17.26
N PHE A 69 -2.38 -11.64 -16.63
CA PHE A 69 -1.07 -10.99 -16.73
C PHE A 69 0.01 -11.77 -17.49
N GLY A 70 -0.28 -13.00 -17.92
CA GLY A 70 0.69 -13.79 -18.65
C GLY A 70 1.05 -13.19 -20.01
N GLN A 71 1.88 -13.89 -20.76
CA GLN A 71 2.40 -13.42 -22.05
C GLN A 71 1.30 -13.01 -23.06
N LEU A 72 0.10 -13.57 -22.90
CA LEU A 72 -1.04 -13.30 -23.76
C LEU A 72 -2.14 -12.45 -23.09
N GLY A 73 -1.92 -11.96 -21.88
CA GLY A 73 -2.89 -11.22 -21.09
C GLY A 73 -2.97 -9.74 -21.46
N ILE A 74 -3.06 -8.87 -20.46
CA ILE A 74 -3.12 -7.43 -20.64
C ILE A 74 -1.90 -6.87 -21.39
N MET A 75 -2.09 -5.72 -21.99
CA MET A 75 -1.05 -4.90 -22.60
C MET A 75 -1.03 -3.53 -21.93
N LEU A 76 0.16 -3.08 -21.53
CA LEU A 76 0.35 -1.67 -21.19
C LEU A 76 0.71 -0.91 -22.45
N VAL A 77 0.01 0.20 -22.68
CA VAL A 77 0.26 1.11 -23.80
C VAL A 77 0.60 2.47 -23.22
N HIS A 78 1.74 2.99 -23.61
CA HIS A 78 2.18 4.35 -23.34
C HIS A 78 1.74 5.27 -24.48
N SER A 79 1.45 6.54 -24.17
CA SER A 79 1.21 7.57 -25.18
C SER A 79 1.74 8.91 -24.68
N ASN A 80 2.32 9.68 -25.60
CA ASN A 80 2.80 11.04 -25.36
C ASN A 80 1.66 12.10 -25.36
N TYR A 81 0.45 11.71 -25.78
CA TYR A 81 -0.73 12.59 -25.89
C TYR A 81 -1.98 11.87 -25.34
N ASP A 82 -3.19 12.39 -25.59
CA ASP A 82 -4.51 11.88 -25.16
C ASP A 82 -4.88 10.44 -25.65
N PHE A 83 -3.90 9.61 -26.02
CA PHE A 83 -4.02 8.26 -26.58
C PHE A 83 -4.75 8.21 -27.93
N THR A 84 -4.78 9.32 -28.67
CA THR A 84 -5.27 9.33 -30.05
C THR A 84 -4.15 9.08 -31.07
N GLU A 85 -2.90 9.41 -30.73
CA GLU A 85 -1.70 9.22 -31.56
C GLU A 85 -0.54 8.62 -30.76
N ASP A 86 0.48 8.11 -31.46
CA ASP A 86 1.73 7.60 -30.89
C ASP A 86 1.56 6.63 -29.71
N LEU A 87 0.84 5.53 -29.97
CA LEU A 87 0.62 4.45 -29.01
C LEU A 87 1.79 3.47 -29.05
N GLU A 88 2.57 3.43 -27.97
CA GLU A 88 3.72 2.54 -27.86
C GLU A 88 3.45 1.43 -26.82
N PRO A 89 3.39 0.16 -27.24
CA PRO A 89 3.29 -0.95 -26.29
C PRO A 89 4.54 -1.01 -25.42
N VAL A 90 4.34 -1.03 -24.11
CA VAL A 90 5.41 -1.17 -23.14
C VAL A 90 6.06 -2.54 -23.31
N GLN A 91 7.35 -2.55 -23.64
CA GLN A 91 8.11 -3.78 -23.81
C GLN A 91 8.59 -4.29 -22.46
N VAL A 92 8.02 -5.39 -22.01
CA VAL A 92 8.46 -6.12 -20.81
C VAL A 92 9.13 -7.44 -21.20
N ASN A 93 10.07 -7.90 -20.38
CA ASN A 93 10.71 -9.19 -20.60
C ASN A 93 9.67 -10.32 -20.44
N SER A 94 9.22 -10.89 -21.56
CA SER A 94 8.18 -11.92 -21.61
C SER A 94 8.53 -13.20 -20.86
N ASN A 95 9.81 -13.46 -20.60
CA ASN A 95 10.26 -14.60 -19.77
C ASN A 95 9.93 -14.41 -18.28
N GLN A 96 9.67 -13.17 -17.84
CA GLN A 96 9.23 -12.88 -16.47
C GLN A 96 7.71 -13.02 -16.31
N LEU A 97 6.95 -13.12 -17.41
CA LEU A 97 5.52 -13.38 -17.40
C LEU A 97 5.24 -14.88 -17.50
N ARG A 98 4.18 -15.34 -16.83
CA ARG A 98 3.79 -16.75 -16.91
C ARG A 98 3.29 -17.08 -18.32
N ALA A 99 3.76 -18.21 -18.84
CA ALA A 99 3.18 -18.82 -20.03
C ALA A 99 1.87 -19.51 -19.64
N LYS A 100 0.89 -19.48 -20.55
CA LYS A 100 -0.41 -20.11 -20.32
C LYS A 100 -0.28 -21.63 -20.25
N SER A 101 -0.79 -22.23 -19.19
CA SER A 101 -0.85 -23.69 -19.06
C SER A 101 -2.14 -24.25 -19.67
N LEU A 102 -2.01 -25.19 -20.61
CA LEU A 102 -3.14 -25.91 -21.24
C LEU A 102 -3.24 -27.36 -20.74
N HIS A 103 -2.86 -27.63 -19.50
CA HIS A 103 -2.95 -28.98 -18.95
C HIS A 103 -4.35 -29.25 -18.36
N PRO A 104 -4.82 -30.50 -18.40
CA PRO A 104 -6.05 -30.88 -17.70
C PRO A 104 -5.96 -30.57 -16.20
N ARG A 105 -7.07 -30.12 -15.61
CA ARG A 105 -7.16 -29.76 -14.19
C ARG A 105 -8.35 -30.42 -13.51
N GLU A 106 -8.14 -30.91 -12.30
CA GLU A 106 -9.23 -31.40 -11.46
C GLU A 106 -10.03 -30.23 -10.90
N VAL A 107 -11.37 -30.29 -11.03
CA VAL A 107 -12.26 -29.25 -10.55
C VAL A 107 -12.39 -29.38 -9.03
N SER A 108 -11.95 -28.34 -8.33
CA SER A 108 -12.07 -28.23 -6.88
C SER A 108 -12.60 -26.86 -6.48
N THR A 109 -13.47 -26.82 -5.48
CA THR A 109 -13.92 -25.57 -4.85
C THR A 109 -12.82 -24.89 -4.03
N SER A 110 -11.74 -25.61 -3.71
CA SER A 110 -10.57 -25.04 -3.03
C SER A 110 -9.64 -24.29 -3.98
N ASP A 111 -9.75 -24.52 -5.29
CA ASP A 111 -8.98 -23.80 -6.29
C ASP A 111 -9.68 -22.44 -6.57
N PRO A 112 -9.04 -21.30 -6.24
CA PRO A 112 -9.65 -19.98 -6.40
C PRO A 112 -9.84 -19.56 -7.86
N CYS A 113 -9.17 -20.24 -8.81
CA CYS A 113 -9.28 -19.97 -10.24
C CYS A 113 -10.52 -20.62 -10.87
N PHE A 114 -11.09 -21.64 -10.23
CA PHE A 114 -12.36 -22.22 -10.63
C PHE A 114 -13.53 -21.37 -10.14
N LYS A 115 -14.39 -20.93 -11.07
CA LYS A 115 -15.59 -20.15 -10.78
C LYS A 115 -16.80 -20.68 -11.52
N GLN A 116 -17.95 -20.61 -10.87
CA GLN A 116 -19.26 -20.86 -11.48
C GLN A 116 -19.93 -19.53 -11.84
N LEU A 117 -20.55 -19.48 -13.01
CA LEU A 117 -21.29 -18.33 -13.51
C LEU A 117 -22.69 -18.76 -13.95
N ASN A 118 -23.71 -18.18 -13.30
CA ASN A 118 -25.09 -18.19 -13.76
C ASN A 118 -25.31 -17.06 -14.80
N PRO A 119 -26.33 -17.14 -15.66
CA PRO A 119 -26.71 -16.01 -16.51
C PRO A 119 -26.89 -14.71 -15.70
N GLY A 120 -26.26 -13.62 -16.14
CA GLY A 120 -26.31 -12.32 -15.49
C GLY A 120 -25.43 -12.16 -14.24
N SER A 121 -24.70 -13.21 -13.83
CA SER A 121 -23.80 -13.14 -12.68
C SER A 121 -22.37 -12.73 -13.06
N SER A 122 -21.60 -12.34 -12.05
CA SER A 122 -20.20 -11.93 -12.20
C SER A 122 -19.32 -12.57 -11.14
N VAL A 123 -18.05 -12.74 -11.47
CA VAL A 123 -16.99 -13.18 -10.54
C VAL A 123 -15.78 -12.28 -10.70
N SER A 124 -15.04 -12.08 -9.61
CA SER A 124 -13.92 -11.14 -9.59
C SER A 124 -12.68 -11.70 -8.91
N TRP A 125 -11.51 -11.21 -9.34
CA TRP A 125 -10.21 -11.45 -8.73
C TRP A 125 -9.50 -10.12 -8.55
N GLU A 126 -8.93 -9.92 -7.36
CA GLU A 126 -8.02 -8.81 -7.09
C GLU A 126 -6.59 -9.35 -7.09
N VAL A 127 -5.73 -8.75 -7.89
CA VAL A 127 -4.35 -9.21 -8.07
C VAL A 127 -3.44 -8.02 -8.35
N ALA A 128 -2.22 -8.04 -7.83
CA ALA A 128 -1.25 -6.98 -8.07
C ALA A 128 -0.70 -7.05 -9.50
N LEU A 129 -0.60 -5.89 -10.16
CA LEU A 129 0.15 -5.74 -11.40
C LEU A 129 1.57 -6.27 -11.21
N PRO A 130 2.09 -7.13 -12.12
CA PRO A 130 3.43 -7.67 -12.01
C PRO A 130 4.51 -6.59 -11.93
N SER A 131 5.51 -6.80 -11.07
CA SER A 131 6.58 -5.83 -10.84
C SER A 131 7.40 -5.51 -12.09
N VAL A 132 7.45 -6.39 -13.09
CA VAL A 132 8.15 -6.14 -14.37
C VAL A 132 7.64 -4.90 -15.09
N TYR A 133 6.38 -4.51 -14.88
CA TYR A 133 5.84 -3.29 -15.46
C TYR A 133 6.31 -2.02 -14.74
N PHE A 134 6.73 -2.14 -13.46
CA PHE A 134 7.15 -0.99 -12.66
C PHE A 134 8.44 -0.38 -13.20
N ASP A 135 9.35 -1.21 -13.72
CA ASP A 135 10.61 -0.77 -14.34
C ASP A 135 10.39 0.07 -15.60
N SER A 136 9.18 0.04 -16.18
CA SER A 136 8.83 0.77 -17.40
C SER A 136 8.07 2.07 -17.13
N PHE A 137 7.69 2.33 -15.88
CA PHE A 137 6.96 3.54 -15.53
C PHE A 137 7.91 4.73 -15.42
N LEU A 138 7.54 5.81 -16.09
CA LEU A 138 8.25 7.08 -16.03
C LEU A 138 7.37 8.11 -15.32
N PRO A 139 7.93 8.87 -14.37
CA PRO A 139 7.21 9.97 -13.74
C PRO A 139 6.64 10.97 -14.74
N GLY A 140 5.42 11.45 -14.48
CA GLY A 140 4.71 12.43 -15.30
C GLY A 140 4.06 11.86 -16.56
N GLN A 141 4.11 10.55 -16.76
CA GLN A 141 3.59 9.89 -17.96
C GLN A 141 2.22 9.24 -17.72
N PHE A 142 1.51 8.98 -18.82
CA PHE A 142 0.22 8.30 -18.82
C PHE A 142 0.32 6.95 -19.54
N TYR A 143 -0.36 5.97 -18.97
CA TYR A 143 -0.44 4.61 -19.49
C TYR A 143 -1.89 4.16 -19.56
N LYS A 144 -2.20 3.25 -20.48
CA LYS A 144 -3.45 2.51 -20.50
C LYS A 144 -3.18 1.04 -20.30
N ILE A 145 -3.87 0.46 -19.33
CA ILE A 145 -3.93 -0.99 -19.14
C ILE A 145 -5.06 -1.50 -20.03
N LEU A 146 -4.73 -2.24 -21.06
CA LEU A 146 -5.67 -2.75 -22.06
C LEU A 146 -5.81 -4.26 -21.93
N TRP A 147 -7.04 -4.75 -21.82
CA TRP A 147 -7.33 -6.16 -22.07
C TRP A 147 -7.42 -6.38 -23.59
N VAL A 148 -6.46 -7.14 -24.14
CA VAL A 148 -6.37 -7.40 -25.59
C VAL A 148 -7.33 -8.48 -26.06
N GLY A 149 -8.02 -9.16 -25.15
CA GLY A 149 -8.86 -10.31 -25.46
C GLY A 149 -8.10 -11.63 -25.30
N GLY A 150 -8.81 -12.66 -24.85
CA GLY A 150 -8.23 -13.97 -24.58
C GLY A 150 -9.24 -15.09 -24.70
N GLN A 151 -8.76 -16.33 -24.54
CA GLN A 151 -9.58 -17.52 -24.61
C GLN A 151 -9.53 -18.30 -23.29
N ILE A 152 -10.63 -18.92 -22.88
CA ILE A 152 -10.71 -19.81 -21.73
C ILE A 152 -10.92 -21.22 -22.25
N SER A 153 -9.86 -22.03 -22.18
CA SER A 153 -9.90 -23.41 -22.69
C SER A 153 -10.46 -24.40 -21.67
N LEU A 154 -10.33 -24.11 -20.37
CA LEU A 154 -10.83 -24.97 -19.30
C LEU A 154 -12.18 -24.44 -18.82
N TRP A 155 -13.24 -24.99 -19.38
CA TRP A 155 -14.61 -24.64 -19.05
C TRP A 155 -15.55 -25.80 -19.37
N ASP A 156 -16.70 -25.84 -18.72
CA ASP A 156 -17.79 -26.74 -19.07
C ASP A 156 -19.14 -26.16 -18.64
N TRP A 157 -20.22 -26.73 -19.16
CA TRP A 157 -21.56 -26.45 -18.71
C TRP A 157 -21.90 -27.22 -17.44
N GLY A 158 -22.66 -26.60 -16.55
CA GLY A 158 -23.05 -27.14 -15.25
C GLY A 158 -22.44 -26.37 -14.08
N THR A 159 -22.52 -26.97 -12.91
CA THR A 159 -22.12 -26.39 -11.63
C THR A 159 -20.78 -26.95 -11.15
N LEU A 160 -20.14 -26.24 -10.22
CA LEU A 160 -18.92 -26.74 -9.55
C LEU A 160 -19.20 -28.04 -8.79
N ALA A 161 -20.39 -28.19 -8.20
CA ALA A 161 -20.77 -29.39 -7.46
C ALA A 161 -20.87 -30.62 -8.37
N GLU A 162 -21.46 -30.49 -9.56
CA GLU A 162 -21.56 -31.58 -10.55
C GLU A 162 -20.21 -32.03 -11.09
N HIS A 163 -19.24 -31.11 -11.14
CA HIS A 163 -17.90 -31.35 -11.67
C HIS A 163 -16.86 -31.64 -10.60
N SER A 164 -17.19 -31.56 -9.31
CA SER A 164 -16.24 -31.76 -8.22
C SER A 164 -15.50 -33.09 -8.34
N GLY A 165 -14.16 -33.04 -8.30
CA GLY A 165 -13.29 -34.21 -8.45
C GLY A 165 -13.18 -34.74 -9.88
N ARG A 166 -13.81 -34.10 -10.88
CA ARG A 166 -13.63 -34.45 -12.30
C ARG A 166 -12.47 -33.66 -12.87
N THR A 167 -11.71 -34.28 -13.77
CA THR A 167 -10.67 -33.60 -14.54
C THR A 167 -11.26 -32.96 -15.80
N LEU A 168 -11.24 -31.64 -15.88
CA LEU A 168 -11.52 -30.92 -17.12
C LEU A 168 -10.29 -30.92 -18.01
N ARG A 169 -10.51 -31.17 -19.29
CA ARG A 169 -9.49 -31.07 -20.35
C ARG A 169 -9.72 -29.78 -21.14
N PRO A 170 -8.67 -29.20 -21.75
CA PRO A 170 -8.85 -28.07 -22.65
C PRO A 170 -9.88 -28.39 -23.73
N ASN A 171 -10.92 -27.57 -23.80
CA ASN A 171 -11.98 -27.68 -24.78
C ASN A 171 -11.49 -27.17 -26.15
N SER A 172 -11.81 -27.90 -27.21
CA SER A 172 -11.52 -27.48 -28.60
C SER A 172 -12.26 -26.20 -28.98
N SER A 173 -13.42 -25.95 -28.35
CA SER A 173 -14.20 -24.72 -28.48
C SER A 173 -13.98 -23.86 -27.23
N ALA A 174 -12.82 -23.19 -27.16
CA ALA A 174 -12.51 -22.30 -26.05
C ALA A 174 -13.48 -21.11 -25.99
N VAL A 175 -13.89 -20.70 -24.78
CA VAL A 175 -14.70 -19.49 -24.61
C VAL A 175 -13.86 -18.28 -24.96
N VAL A 176 -14.40 -17.35 -25.74
CA VAL A 176 -13.73 -16.08 -25.99
C VAL A 176 -14.13 -15.06 -24.94
N LEU A 177 -13.13 -14.38 -24.40
CA LEU A 177 -13.29 -13.23 -23.52
C LEU A 177 -12.85 -11.98 -24.29
N PRO A 178 -13.79 -11.22 -24.89
CA PRO A 178 -13.47 -10.13 -25.79
C PRO A 178 -12.58 -9.05 -25.17
N GLY A 179 -11.67 -8.52 -25.97
CA GLY A 179 -10.81 -7.38 -25.64
C GLY A 179 -11.55 -6.04 -25.74
N GLY A 180 -10.87 -4.98 -25.31
CA GLY A 180 -11.41 -3.60 -25.31
C GLY A 180 -11.50 -2.92 -23.94
N PRO A 181 -11.76 -3.62 -22.82
CA PRO A 181 -11.69 -3.03 -21.50
C PRO A 181 -10.34 -2.36 -21.27
N ARG A 182 -10.38 -1.10 -20.82
CA ARG A 182 -9.19 -0.29 -20.61
C ARG A 182 -9.30 0.55 -19.36
N HIS A 183 -8.17 0.76 -18.71
CA HIS A 183 -8.06 1.58 -17.51
C HIS A 183 -6.92 2.59 -17.69
N LEU A 184 -7.18 3.85 -17.36
CA LEU A 184 -6.17 4.91 -17.40
C LEU A 184 -5.33 4.85 -16.13
N LEU A 185 -4.01 4.86 -16.28
CA LEU A 185 -3.04 4.94 -15.20
C LEU A 185 -2.15 6.16 -15.44
N SER A 186 -2.16 7.10 -14.50
CA SER A 186 -1.27 8.24 -14.46
C SER A 186 -0.14 7.97 -13.48
N ILE A 187 1.09 8.20 -13.91
CA ILE A 187 2.24 8.28 -13.01
C ILE A 187 2.47 9.77 -12.78
N PRO A 188 2.19 10.30 -11.57
CA PRO A 188 2.47 11.69 -11.27
C PRO A 188 3.94 12.01 -11.54
N PRO A 189 4.28 13.25 -11.94
CA PRO A 189 5.67 13.68 -12.00
C PRO A 189 6.31 13.49 -10.63
N GLU A 190 7.61 13.20 -10.59
CA GLU A 190 8.38 13.40 -9.38
C GLU A 190 8.25 14.89 -9.05
N GLU A 191 7.54 15.22 -7.98
CA GLU A 191 7.44 16.61 -7.51
C GLU A 191 8.81 17.01 -6.91
N SER A 192 9.76 17.36 -7.79
CA SER A 192 11.09 17.85 -7.41
C SER A 192 11.06 19.29 -6.89
N ASP A 193 10.00 20.01 -7.22
CA ASP A 193 9.77 21.42 -6.91
C ASP A 193 9.38 21.67 -5.45
N ILE A 194 9.22 20.61 -4.64
CA ILE A 194 9.05 20.73 -3.18
C ILE A 194 10.39 20.56 -2.43
N ASP A 195 11.40 19.99 -3.08
CA ASP A 195 12.74 19.89 -2.50
C ASP A 195 13.53 21.21 -2.64
N ASP A 196 13.10 22.11 -3.52
CA ASP A 196 13.74 23.42 -3.76
C ASP A 196 13.17 24.54 -2.87
N VAL A 197 12.75 24.18 -1.65
CA VAL A 197 12.63 25.16 -0.58
C VAL A 197 14.07 25.48 -0.17
N GLY A 198 14.53 26.70 -0.49
CA GLY A 198 15.87 27.19 -0.09
C GLY A 198 16.21 26.87 1.37
N PRO A 199 17.50 26.96 1.77
CA PRO A 199 18.04 26.29 2.96
C PRO A 199 17.06 26.31 4.13
N LEU A 200 16.52 25.14 4.45
CA LEU A 200 15.57 24.99 5.53
C LEU A 200 16.20 25.52 6.84
N PRO A 201 15.41 26.13 7.73
CA PRO A 201 15.95 26.55 9.02
C PRO A 201 16.55 25.34 9.77
N PRO A 202 17.32 25.54 10.83
CA PRO A 202 17.77 24.43 11.66
C PRO A 202 16.59 23.59 12.15
N SER A 203 16.75 22.27 12.16
CA SER A 203 15.77 21.35 12.73
C SER A 203 15.44 21.77 14.18
N PRO A 204 14.17 21.74 14.61
CA PRO A 204 13.82 22.08 15.98
C PRO A 204 14.59 21.25 17.00
N ARG A 205 14.93 21.89 18.13
CA ARG A 205 15.63 21.21 19.23
C ARG A 205 14.74 20.11 19.82
N PRO A 206 15.33 19.02 20.33
CA PRO A 206 14.57 17.99 21.03
C PRO A 206 13.76 18.56 22.19
N ILE A 207 12.52 18.10 22.34
CA ILE A 207 11.62 18.47 23.42
C ILE A 207 12.06 17.73 24.69
N LEU A 208 12.28 18.48 25.76
CA LEU A 208 12.75 17.92 27.04
C LEU A 208 11.56 17.66 27.98
N ALA A 209 11.76 16.78 28.96
CA ALA A 209 10.74 16.43 29.96
C ALA A 209 10.07 17.63 30.67
N PRO A 210 10.76 18.76 30.95
CA PRO A 210 10.13 19.95 31.54
C PRO A 210 9.05 20.62 30.67
N ALA A 211 8.94 20.27 29.38
CA ALA A 211 7.88 20.78 28.49
C ALA A 211 6.52 20.09 28.71
N ARG A 212 6.46 19.05 29.56
CA ARG A 212 5.21 18.39 29.93
C ARG A 212 4.28 19.35 30.66
N MET A 213 2.99 19.26 30.37
CA MET A 213 1.96 20.05 31.04
C MET A 213 1.35 19.26 32.20
N SER A 214 1.04 19.97 33.30
CA SER A 214 0.31 19.38 34.44
C SER A 214 -1.07 18.88 33.99
N GLY A 215 -1.53 17.79 34.60
CA GLY A 215 -2.79 17.13 34.26
C GLY A 215 -2.76 16.22 33.01
N ALA A 216 -1.64 16.15 32.28
CA ALA A 216 -1.46 15.19 31.18
C ALA A 216 -0.74 13.90 31.65
N PRO A 217 -0.97 12.75 30.98
CA PRO A 217 -0.23 11.51 31.22
C PRO A 217 1.28 11.68 31.00
N VAL A 218 2.07 10.94 31.77
CA VAL A 218 3.54 11.01 31.73
C VAL A 218 4.09 9.83 30.94
N PHE A 219 4.45 10.10 29.69
CA PHE A 219 5.06 9.11 28.81
C PHE A 219 6.56 9.31 28.67
N SER A 220 7.29 8.21 28.54
CA SER A 220 8.70 8.17 28.17
C SER A 220 8.90 7.20 27.00
N LEU A 221 9.84 7.50 26.11
CA LEU A 221 10.16 6.66 24.97
C LEU A 221 11.63 6.26 25.02
N SER A 222 11.91 4.97 24.90
CA SER A 222 13.27 4.45 24.72
C SER A 222 13.40 3.71 23.40
N ILE A 223 14.62 3.70 22.88
CA ILE A 223 14.94 3.19 21.56
C ILE A 223 16.13 2.24 21.65
N ALA A 224 16.03 1.09 20.97
CA ALA A 224 17.10 0.11 20.85
C ALA A 224 17.22 -0.36 19.39
N GLY A 225 18.44 -0.47 18.90
CA GLY A 225 18.74 -0.91 17.54
C GLY A 225 20.14 -1.51 17.46
N PRO A 226 20.47 -2.23 16.38
CA PRO A 226 21.79 -2.81 16.21
C PRO A 226 22.85 -1.72 16.04
N ALA A 227 24.07 -1.96 16.51
CA ALA A 227 25.18 -1.01 16.36
C ALA A 227 25.75 -0.97 14.92
N THR A 228 25.30 -1.89 14.07
CA THR A 228 25.74 -2.03 12.68
C THR A 228 24.55 -2.24 11.75
N LEU A 229 24.66 -1.74 10.52
CA LEU A 229 23.72 -1.96 9.43
C LEU A 229 24.49 -2.52 8.22
N SER A 230 24.15 -3.72 7.75
CA SER A 230 24.83 -4.27 6.56
C SER A 230 24.29 -3.62 5.30
N MET A 231 25.18 -3.38 4.32
CA MET A 231 24.80 -2.97 2.97
C MET A 231 23.93 -3.99 2.25
N ARG A 232 23.85 -5.23 2.76
CA ARG A 232 22.98 -6.30 2.27
C ARG A 232 21.56 -6.22 2.83
N ASP A 233 21.36 -5.48 3.92
CA ASP A 233 20.05 -5.29 4.54
C ASP A 233 19.25 -4.27 3.74
N ARG A 234 18.78 -4.68 2.56
CA ARG A 234 18.03 -3.86 1.60
C ARG A 234 16.65 -4.44 1.31
N ASN A 235 15.70 -3.56 0.99
CA ASN A 235 14.41 -3.96 0.43
C ASN A 235 14.56 -4.40 -1.04
N PRO A 236 13.51 -4.98 -1.66
CA PRO A 236 13.53 -5.37 -3.08
C PRO A 236 13.82 -4.21 -4.06
N ALA A 237 13.59 -2.96 -3.65
CA ALA A 237 13.92 -1.75 -4.41
C ALA A 237 15.37 -1.26 -4.15
N GLY A 238 16.18 -2.03 -3.42
CA GLY A 238 17.58 -1.71 -3.12
C GLY A 238 17.77 -0.66 -2.01
N ILE A 239 16.75 -0.34 -1.22
CA ILE A 239 16.81 0.66 -0.14
C ILE A 239 17.25 0.02 1.18
N LEU A 240 18.19 0.64 1.89
CA LEU A 240 18.67 0.17 3.20
C LEU A 240 17.55 0.08 4.23
N ARG A 241 17.62 -0.90 5.13
CA ARG A 241 16.65 -1.15 6.19
C ARG A 241 17.32 -1.28 7.54
N TYR A 242 17.13 -0.28 8.40
CA TYR A 242 17.62 -0.33 9.76
C TYR A 242 16.48 -0.62 10.74
N PRO A 243 16.44 -1.81 11.36
CA PRO A 243 15.38 -2.18 12.28
C PRO A 243 15.64 -1.56 13.65
N VAL A 244 14.64 -0.87 14.19
CA VAL A 244 14.72 -0.21 15.49
C VAL A 244 13.50 -0.53 16.34
N THR A 245 13.75 -0.99 17.56
CA THR A 245 12.72 -1.27 18.55
C THR A 245 12.48 -0.03 19.40
N MET A 246 11.22 0.36 19.51
CA MET A 246 10.75 1.47 20.33
C MET A 246 9.99 0.89 21.51
N THR A 247 10.14 1.51 22.69
CA THR A 247 9.34 1.17 23.87
C THR A 247 8.80 2.44 24.49
N LEU A 248 7.48 2.63 24.39
CA LEU A 248 6.76 3.72 25.02
C LEU A 248 6.25 3.25 26.38
N SER A 249 6.65 3.92 27.46
CA SER A 249 6.24 3.60 28.82
C SER A 249 5.35 4.68 29.39
N TYR A 250 4.35 4.27 30.17
CA TYR A 250 3.51 5.15 30.95
C TYR A 250 3.82 5.01 32.44
N ASP A 251 4.36 6.04 33.09
CA ASP A 251 4.83 5.92 34.48
C ASP A 251 3.68 6.05 35.50
N ALA A 252 3.10 7.24 35.64
CA ALA A 252 1.85 7.56 36.34
C ALA A 252 1.59 9.07 36.21
N ALA A 253 0.35 9.53 36.33
CA ALA A 253 0.05 10.97 36.29
C ALA A 253 0.40 11.65 37.63
N PRO A 254 1.01 12.85 37.65
CA PRO A 254 1.55 13.45 38.87
C PRO A 254 0.52 13.99 39.88
N ASP A 255 -0.77 14.03 39.55
CA ASP A 255 -1.76 14.85 40.29
C ASP A 255 -3.03 14.07 40.74
N GLY A 256 -2.88 12.89 41.36
CA GLY A 256 -4.00 12.20 42.03
C GLY A 256 -5.01 11.52 41.09
N LEU A 257 -4.61 11.28 39.84
CA LEU A 257 -5.32 10.43 38.87
C LEU A 257 -4.73 8.99 38.86
N ASP A 258 -4.21 8.57 40.01
CA ASP A 258 -3.48 7.31 40.19
C ASP A 258 -4.28 6.11 39.64
N GLY A 259 -3.64 5.33 38.78
CA GLY A 259 -4.20 4.08 38.26
C GLY A 259 -5.07 4.18 37.01
N LYS A 260 -5.37 5.38 36.48
CA LYS A 260 -6.23 5.49 35.28
C LYS A 260 -5.50 5.05 34.01
N PRO A 261 -6.09 4.15 33.20
CA PRO A 261 -5.61 3.89 31.85
C PRO A 261 -5.70 5.15 30.99
N VAL A 262 -4.88 5.21 29.96
CA VAL A 262 -4.92 6.24 28.92
C VAL A 262 -5.03 5.58 27.56
N THR A 263 -5.94 6.09 26.73
CA THR A 263 -6.02 5.74 25.31
C THR A 263 -5.49 6.91 24.49
N PHE A 264 -4.65 6.63 23.50
CA PHE A 264 -3.98 7.67 22.72
C PHE A 264 -3.80 7.27 21.26
N HIS A 265 -3.66 8.27 20.40
CA HIS A 265 -3.42 8.04 18.99
C HIS A 265 -1.93 7.73 18.73
N THR A 266 -1.65 6.63 18.03
CA THR A 266 -0.29 6.10 17.84
C THR A 266 0.43 6.67 16.63
N PHE A 267 -0.23 7.52 15.84
CA PHE A 267 0.25 8.01 14.55
C PHE A 267 1.67 8.56 14.59
N ILE A 268 1.98 9.44 15.54
CA ILE A 268 3.31 10.06 15.66
C ILE A 268 4.45 9.05 15.84
N PHE A 269 4.13 7.85 16.33
CA PHE A 269 5.09 6.78 16.55
C PHE A 269 5.26 5.86 15.36
N LYS A 270 4.33 5.87 14.40
CA LYS A 270 4.33 4.99 13.22
C LYS A 270 4.57 5.73 11.91
N ASP A 271 4.38 7.04 11.93
CA ASP A 271 4.50 7.91 10.76
C ASP A 271 5.95 8.22 10.39
N ILE A 272 6.16 8.81 9.21
CA ILE A 272 7.47 9.21 8.65
C ILE A 272 8.25 10.14 9.60
N ASP A 273 9.58 10.19 9.44
CA ASP A 273 10.50 10.98 10.29
C ASP A 273 10.40 12.49 10.01
N ARG A 274 9.29 13.11 10.43
CA ARG A 274 8.98 14.51 10.16
C ARG A 274 10.06 15.46 10.67
N ARG A 275 10.27 16.55 9.92
CA ARG A 275 11.21 17.60 10.31
C ARG A 275 10.86 18.24 11.66
N GLN A 276 9.57 18.51 11.92
CA GLN A 276 9.15 19.34 13.05
C GLN A 276 9.13 18.60 14.40
N GLU A 277 8.85 17.30 14.39
CA GLU A 277 8.56 16.50 15.59
C GLU A 277 8.78 15.03 15.28
N GLY A 278 8.82 14.20 16.32
CA GLY A 278 8.91 12.76 16.13
C GLY A 278 10.36 12.27 15.94
N PHE A 279 10.54 11.27 15.08
CA PHE A 279 11.84 10.64 14.87
C PHE A 279 12.74 11.42 13.93
N ARG A 280 14.05 11.17 14.06
CA ARG A 280 15.03 11.80 13.19
C ARG A 280 16.30 10.99 13.02
N LEU A 281 16.72 10.86 11.76
CA LEU A 281 18.04 10.40 11.37
C LEU A 281 19.02 11.57 11.28
N TYR A 282 20.22 11.35 11.80
CA TYR A 282 21.38 12.22 11.59
C TYR A 282 22.52 11.37 11.08
N PHE A 283 23.39 11.99 10.29
CA PHE A 283 24.57 11.36 9.74
C PHE A 283 25.80 12.18 10.11
N LYS A 284 26.91 11.50 10.39
CA LYS A 284 28.13 12.15 10.88
C LYS A 284 28.91 12.75 9.71
N GLN A 285 29.09 14.08 9.69
CA GLN A 285 29.92 14.80 8.74
C GLN A 285 31.05 15.52 9.46
N LYS A 286 32.32 15.25 9.09
CA LYS A 286 33.49 15.99 9.59
C LYS A 286 33.45 16.24 11.12
N ASP A 287 33.14 15.18 11.86
CA ASP A 287 33.00 15.12 13.33
C ASP A 287 31.75 15.74 13.97
N ASP A 288 30.84 16.35 13.20
CA ASP A 288 29.55 16.82 13.70
C ASP A 288 28.38 15.98 13.17
N TRP A 289 27.23 16.08 13.84
CA TRP A 289 26.00 15.37 13.48
C TRP A 289 25.07 16.28 12.67
N SER A 290 24.98 16.02 11.37
CA SER A 290 24.07 16.73 10.47
C SER A 290 22.74 15.97 10.38
N PRO A 291 21.59 16.65 10.47
CA PRO A 291 20.29 15.99 10.31
C PRO A 291 20.08 15.59 8.84
N HIS A 292 19.55 14.39 8.61
CA HIS A 292 19.07 13.98 7.28
C HIS A 292 17.63 14.45 7.12
N GLU A 293 17.35 15.30 6.13
CA GLU A 293 15.99 15.73 5.79
C GLU A 293 15.37 14.70 4.84
N ILE A 294 14.14 14.28 5.14
CA ILE A 294 13.30 13.55 4.18
C ILE A 294 13.01 14.48 3.00
N ALA A 295 13.01 13.93 1.79
CA ALA A 295 12.55 14.66 0.62
C ALA A 295 11.14 15.24 0.85
N GLY A 296 10.95 16.52 0.51
CA GLY A 296 9.74 17.29 0.72
C GLY A 296 8.52 16.72 -0.01
N SER A 297 8.72 15.99 -1.11
CA SER A 297 7.69 15.24 -1.83
C SER A 297 6.88 14.30 -0.92
N PHE A 298 7.54 13.59 -0.01
CA PHE A 298 6.89 12.70 0.97
C PHE A 298 5.90 13.45 1.88
N THR A 299 6.22 14.70 2.24
CA THR A 299 5.39 15.49 3.15
C THR A 299 4.22 16.17 2.45
N TYR A 300 4.30 16.48 1.16
CA TYR A 300 3.26 17.22 0.44
C TYR A 300 2.11 16.34 -0.04
N HIS A 301 2.42 15.13 -0.52
CA HIS A 301 1.40 14.20 -1.02
C HIS A 301 0.48 13.65 0.08
N GLU A 302 0.98 13.46 1.31
CA GLU A 302 0.14 13.11 2.46
C GLU A 302 -0.99 14.11 2.70
N TYR A 303 -0.76 15.42 2.51
CA TYR A 303 -1.77 16.44 2.77
C TYR A 303 -2.79 16.62 1.65
N ARG A 304 -2.42 16.33 0.39
CA ARG A 304 -3.25 16.65 -0.78
C ARG A 304 -4.34 15.60 -1.05
N PHE A 305 -4.10 14.34 -0.67
CA PHE A 305 -4.98 13.20 -1.04
C PHE A 305 -5.55 12.43 0.15
N SER A 306 -5.33 12.90 1.37
CA SER A 306 -5.85 12.27 2.59
C SER A 306 -7.29 12.71 2.86
N GLU A 307 -8.24 11.82 2.58
CA GLU A 307 -9.61 12.03 3.01
C GLU A 307 -9.73 11.91 4.54
N ARG A 308 -10.60 12.73 5.14
CA ARG A 308 -10.91 12.62 6.56
C ARG A 308 -11.81 11.42 6.77
N VAL A 309 -11.29 10.40 7.45
CA VAL A 309 -12.04 9.18 7.74
C VAL A 309 -12.51 9.16 9.19
N PRO A 310 -13.76 8.81 9.47
CA PRO A 310 -14.22 8.60 10.83
C PRO A 310 -13.65 7.28 11.36
N VAL A 311 -13.06 7.31 12.55
CA VAL A 311 -12.51 6.14 13.23
C VAL A 311 -13.12 6.05 14.63
N ASN A 312 -13.67 4.89 14.96
CA ASN A 312 -14.13 4.59 16.31
C ASN A 312 -12.95 4.15 17.17
N VAL A 313 -12.70 4.85 18.27
CA VAL A 313 -11.53 4.63 19.13
C VAL A 313 -11.61 3.28 19.85
N GLY A 314 -12.76 2.93 20.43
CA GLY A 314 -12.92 1.69 21.21
C GLY A 314 -13.02 0.42 20.38
N ARG A 315 -13.30 0.54 19.07
CA ARG A 315 -13.47 -0.58 18.12
C ARG A 315 -12.45 -0.53 16.98
N ASP A 316 -11.33 0.15 17.18
CA ASP A 316 -10.31 0.33 16.16
C ASP A 316 -9.61 -0.99 15.80
N ASN A 317 -9.95 -1.54 14.63
CA ASN A 317 -9.34 -2.74 14.07
C ASN A 317 -8.04 -2.48 13.30
N GLN A 318 -7.66 -1.21 13.10
CA GLN A 318 -6.48 -0.79 12.35
C GLN A 318 -5.29 -0.45 13.25
N SER A 319 -5.42 -0.63 14.56
CA SER A 319 -4.36 -0.35 15.55
C SER A 319 -3.80 1.08 15.42
N LYS A 320 -4.65 2.04 15.07
CA LYS A 320 -4.37 3.48 15.08
C LYS A 320 -4.30 4.02 16.50
N PHE A 321 -5.04 3.44 17.44
CA PHE A 321 -5.01 3.79 18.85
C PHE A 321 -4.29 2.73 19.70
N GLY A 322 -3.70 3.18 20.80
CA GLY A 322 -3.10 2.36 21.84
C GLY A 322 -3.69 2.72 23.19
N ALA A 323 -3.75 1.76 24.11
CA ALA A 323 -4.13 2.00 25.49
C ALA A 323 -3.01 1.47 26.41
N LEU A 324 -2.70 2.22 27.46
CA LEU A 324 -1.72 1.85 28.47
C LEU A 324 -2.29 2.09 29.86
N VAL A 325 -2.02 1.17 30.79
CA VAL A 325 -2.18 1.42 32.23
C VAL A 325 -0.88 1.95 32.85
N PRO A 326 -0.93 2.63 34.01
CA PRO A 326 0.30 3.06 34.68
C PRO A 326 1.24 1.89 34.96
N GLY A 327 2.53 2.08 34.69
CA GLY A 327 3.57 1.05 34.72
C GLY A 327 3.65 0.16 33.48
N GLU A 328 2.72 0.28 32.53
CA GLU A 328 2.75 -0.51 31.30
C GLU A 328 3.62 0.14 30.22
N SER A 329 4.17 -0.70 29.36
CA SER A 329 4.92 -0.29 28.18
C SER A 329 4.36 -0.95 26.92
N TRP A 330 4.36 -0.20 25.83
CA TRP A 330 4.06 -0.69 24.50
C TRP A 330 5.31 -0.63 23.63
N SER A 331 5.73 -1.79 23.13
CA SER A 331 6.89 -1.92 22.24
C SER A 331 6.47 -2.22 20.80
N PHE A 332 7.19 -1.63 19.85
CA PHE A 332 6.98 -1.85 18.42
C PHE A 332 8.29 -1.66 17.65
N THR A 333 8.40 -2.33 16.50
CA THR A 333 9.57 -2.22 15.62
C THR A 333 9.25 -1.31 14.44
N ARG A 334 10.17 -0.41 14.11
CA ARG A 334 10.17 0.40 12.89
C ARG A 334 11.34 -0.02 12.00
N GLU A 335 11.13 0.02 10.69
CA GLU A 335 12.22 -0.01 9.71
C GLU A 335 12.51 1.42 9.28
N VAL A 336 13.70 1.94 9.62
CA VAL A 336 14.19 3.19 9.05
C VAL A 336 14.68 2.87 7.65
N THR A 337 14.13 3.54 6.64
CA THR A 337 14.43 3.29 5.23
C THR A 337 14.92 4.52 4.48
N ASP A 338 14.69 5.71 5.01
CA ASP A 338 15.11 6.95 4.37
C ASP A 338 16.55 7.29 4.80
N PHE A 339 17.49 7.03 3.90
CA PHE A 339 18.91 7.25 4.08
C PHE A 339 19.44 8.17 2.98
N PRO A 340 20.55 8.90 3.23
CA PRO A 340 21.27 9.61 2.18
C PRO A 340 21.58 8.66 1.00
N LYS A 341 21.29 9.10 -0.24
CA LYS A 341 21.46 8.29 -1.46
C LYS A 341 22.87 7.69 -1.62
N ASN A 342 23.87 8.33 -1.02
CA ASN A 342 25.28 7.96 -1.08
C ASN A 342 25.80 7.29 0.20
N ALA A 343 24.93 6.73 1.05
CA ALA A 343 25.36 5.98 2.24
C ALA A 343 26.27 4.80 1.85
N ALA A 344 27.42 4.71 2.51
CA ALA A 344 28.48 3.76 2.21
C ALA A 344 29.07 3.10 3.48
N PRO A 345 29.76 1.95 3.35
CA PRO A 345 30.46 1.34 4.47
C PRO A 345 31.39 2.33 5.19
N GLY A 346 31.34 2.34 6.51
CA GLY A 346 32.06 3.28 7.38
C GLY A 346 31.25 4.52 7.79
N ASP A 347 30.16 4.84 7.10
CA ASP A 347 29.28 5.94 7.48
C ASP A 347 28.63 5.68 8.84
N LYS A 348 28.56 6.73 9.65
CA LYS A 348 27.97 6.69 10.99
C LYS A 348 26.68 7.48 11.03
N PHE A 349 25.66 6.85 11.59
CA PHE A 349 24.34 7.42 11.75
C PHE A 349 23.95 7.42 13.23
N ARG A 350 23.12 8.38 13.61
CA ARG A 350 22.38 8.33 14.87
C ARG A 350 20.89 8.50 14.59
N TYR A 351 20.08 7.76 15.31
CA TYR A 351 18.64 7.79 15.18
C TYR A 351 17.99 7.96 16.55
N GLY A 352 16.93 8.75 16.61
CA GLY A 352 16.27 9.03 17.88
C GLY A 352 14.95 9.76 17.72
N PHE A 353 14.13 9.72 18.76
CA PHE A 353 12.91 10.51 18.85
C PHE A 353 13.24 11.86 19.48
N LYS A 354 12.95 12.95 18.78
CA LYS A 354 13.16 14.32 19.24
C LYS A 354 12.08 14.80 20.20
N GLY A 355 11.05 14.00 20.43
CA GLY A 355 9.86 14.41 21.17
C GLY A 355 8.74 14.89 20.25
N ALA A 356 7.52 14.82 20.75
CA ALA A 356 6.33 15.32 20.07
C ALA A 356 5.20 15.58 21.07
N GLN A 357 4.25 16.42 20.66
CA GLN A 357 2.96 16.50 21.31
C GLN A 357 1.97 15.60 20.58
N LEU A 358 1.26 14.75 21.31
CA LEU A 358 0.21 13.92 20.74
C LEU A 358 -0.95 14.78 20.28
N ASP A 359 -1.52 14.41 19.14
CA ASP A 359 -2.66 15.05 18.52
C ASP A 359 -3.98 14.67 19.20
N TRP A 360 -4.05 13.48 19.81
CA TRP A 360 -5.21 13.05 20.59
C TRP A 360 -4.86 12.04 21.69
N TRP A 361 -5.50 12.21 22.84
CA TRP A 361 -5.50 11.26 23.94
C TRP A 361 -6.71 11.49 24.85
N ASP A 362 -7.13 10.46 25.57
CA ASP A 362 -8.16 10.55 26.60
C ASP A 362 -7.94 9.53 27.72
N TRP A 363 -8.55 9.79 28.88
CA TRP A 363 -8.55 8.86 30.00
C TRP A 363 -9.53 7.70 29.77
N GLY A 364 -9.10 6.50 30.10
CA GLY A 364 -9.87 5.27 29.93
C GLY A 364 -9.18 4.27 29.02
N HIS A 365 -9.70 3.05 29.02
CA HIS A 365 -9.32 2.00 28.09
C HIS A 365 -10.29 2.01 26.89
N PHE A 366 -10.03 1.18 25.88
CA PHE A 366 -10.89 1.08 24.68
C PHE A 366 -12.39 0.91 24.98
N ARG A 367 -12.77 0.21 26.06
CA ARG A 367 -14.18 0.02 26.43
C ARG A 367 -14.86 1.33 26.84
N ASP A 368 -14.13 2.23 27.48
CA ASP A 368 -14.64 3.55 27.87
C ASP A 368 -14.87 4.44 26.64
N HIS A 369 -14.22 4.11 25.52
CA HIS A 369 -14.28 4.84 24.25
C HIS A 369 -15.06 4.11 23.16
N GLU A 370 -15.93 3.15 23.51
CA GLU A 370 -16.70 2.35 22.53
C GLU A 370 -17.59 3.21 21.61
N ASN A 371 -18.06 4.35 22.11
CA ASN A 371 -18.89 5.30 21.35
C ASN A 371 -18.12 6.55 20.90
N THR A 372 -16.80 6.59 21.11
CA THR A 372 -15.97 7.72 20.73
C THR A 372 -15.56 7.58 19.27
N VAL A 373 -15.96 8.55 18.44
CA VAL A 373 -15.59 8.65 17.03
C VAL A 373 -14.78 9.93 16.83
N VAL A 374 -13.64 9.80 16.16
CA VAL A 374 -12.77 10.92 15.80
C VAL A 374 -12.50 10.91 14.30
N TRP A 375 -12.24 12.08 13.72
CA TRP A 375 -11.94 12.20 12.30
C TRP A 375 -10.45 12.35 12.07
N ILE A 376 -9.87 11.43 11.31
CA ILE A 376 -8.42 11.32 11.12
C ILE A 376 -8.06 11.66 9.68
N ASN A 377 -7.04 12.50 9.53
CA ASN A 377 -6.27 12.71 8.30
C ASN A 377 -4.81 12.87 8.75
N GLY A 378 -4.09 11.75 8.79
CA GLY A 378 -2.83 11.59 9.49
C GLY A 378 -3.01 11.78 10.98
N LYS A 379 -3.16 13.04 11.42
CA LYS A 379 -3.57 13.45 12.76
C LYS A 379 -5.09 13.48 12.93
N VAL A 380 -5.57 13.38 14.17
CA VAL A 380 -6.94 13.69 14.56
C VAL A 380 -7.23 15.17 14.30
N ARG A 381 -8.30 15.44 13.56
CA ARG A 381 -8.75 16.79 13.18
C ARG A 381 -10.02 17.23 13.91
N ASP A 382 -10.81 16.26 14.38
CA ASP A 382 -12.06 16.49 15.10
C ASP A 382 -12.24 15.39 16.18
N PRO A 383 -12.39 15.73 17.48
CA PRO A 383 -12.46 17.09 18.03
C PRO A 383 -11.17 17.89 17.85
N LYS A 384 -11.32 19.16 17.49
CA LYS A 384 -10.19 20.10 17.44
C LYS A 384 -9.64 20.34 18.85
N ASP A 385 -8.34 20.60 18.96
CA ASP A 385 -7.65 20.94 20.22
C ASP A 385 -7.81 19.88 21.32
N ASN A 386 -7.90 18.60 20.92
CA ASN A 386 -8.05 17.44 21.80
C ASN A 386 -9.15 17.64 22.86
N GLY A 387 -10.29 18.23 22.46
CA GLY A 387 -11.43 18.45 23.36
C GLY A 387 -11.13 19.38 24.55
N GLY A 388 -10.12 20.25 24.43
CA GLY A 388 -9.69 21.17 25.50
C GLY A 388 -8.78 20.55 26.56
N ARG A 389 -8.39 19.27 26.41
CA ARG A 389 -7.46 18.60 27.32
C ARG A 389 -6.04 19.18 27.17
N PRO A 390 -5.20 19.13 28.22
CA PRO A 390 -3.80 19.53 28.09
C PRO A 390 -3.12 18.64 27.04
N GLY A 391 -2.30 19.24 26.20
CA GLY A 391 -1.40 18.52 25.29
C GLY A 391 -0.49 17.53 26.04
N LEU A 392 -0.51 16.28 25.60
CA LEU A 392 0.37 15.24 26.12
C LEU A 392 1.67 15.27 25.33
N VAL A 393 2.77 15.57 26.03
CA VAL A 393 4.11 15.66 25.44
C VAL A 393 4.90 14.40 25.78
N VAL A 394 5.39 13.72 24.75
CA VAL A 394 6.42 12.70 24.90
C VAL A 394 7.77 13.36 24.63
N PRO A 395 8.68 13.39 25.62
CA PRO A 395 9.98 14.01 25.45
C PRO A 395 10.87 13.18 24.53
N ALA A 396 12.01 13.76 24.17
CA ALA A 396 13.04 13.09 23.40
C ALA A 396 13.53 11.81 24.08
N SER A 397 13.84 10.80 23.27
CA SER A 397 14.38 9.52 23.72
C SER A 397 15.91 9.57 23.86
N ASN A 398 16.49 8.44 24.24
CA ASN A 398 17.91 8.17 23.96
C ASN A 398 18.17 8.08 22.44
N TRP A 399 19.44 8.19 22.06
CA TRP A 399 19.90 7.98 20.68
C TRP A 399 20.45 6.56 20.54
N VAL A 400 20.24 5.97 19.36
CA VAL A 400 21.00 4.81 18.90
C VAL A 400 21.99 5.27 17.85
N GLU A 401 23.23 4.83 17.96
CA GLU A 401 24.29 5.11 16.97
C GLU A 401 24.66 3.80 16.27
N PHE A 402 24.83 3.86 14.96
CA PHE A 402 25.17 2.69 14.16
C PHE A 402 26.10 3.04 13.01
N THR A 403 26.87 2.05 12.57
CA THR A 403 27.81 2.17 11.46
C THR A 403 27.37 1.27 10.31
N VAL A 404 27.43 1.78 9.09
CA VAL A 404 27.18 0.97 7.89
C VAL A 404 28.39 0.07 7.64
N VAL A 405 28.16 -1.21 7.38
CA VAL A 405 29.17 -2.22 7.10
C VAL A 405 28.85 -2.95 5.80
N GLU A 406 29.78 -3.73 5.27
CA GLU A 406 29.60 -4.48 4.00
C GLU A 406 28.48 -5.53 4.02
#